data_AF-A0A1Q6ZCY2-F1
#
_entry.id   AF-A0A1Q6ZCY2-F1
#
_cell.length_a   1.000
_cell.length_b   1.000
_cell.length_c   1.000
_cell.angle_alpha   90.00
_cell.angle_beta   90.00
_cell.angle_gamma   90.00
#
_symmetry.space_group_name_H-M   'P 1'
#
loop_
_entity.id
_entity.type
_entity.pdbx_description
1 polymer ?
#
loop_
_entity_poly.entity_id
_entity_poly.type
_entity_poly.pdbx_seq_one_letter_code
_entity_poly.pdbx_strand_id
1 'polypeptide(L)'
;MSLRDDQEAEFALVRDPAELDVASRHALEEAMAAAGFVFEVTQVTAIEEEVEIRHWRVETVQGTRSFQTRLDAWPRLLPHGGLLLRDVAGDLYHVADPAALDKQSRTLLWAFVD
;
A
#
# COMPACT_ATOMS: atom_id res chain seq x y z
N MET A 1 0.90 2.73 17.93
CA MET A 1 1.03 1.77 16.82
C MET A 1 0.49 0.41 17.27
N SER A 2 -0.38 -0.20 16.47
CA SER A 2 -0.93 -1.53 16.71
C SER A 2 0.06 -2.59 16.25
N LEU A 3 0.42 -3.53 17.13
CA LEU A 3 1.17 -4.73 16.79
C LEU A 3 0.18 -5.87 16.57
N ARG A 4 0.36 -6.55 15.44
CA ARG A 4 -0.53 -7.60 14.97
C ARG A 4 0.25 -8.87 14.70
N ASP A 5 -0.41 -10.00 14.93
CA ASP A 5 0.15 -11.30 14.58
C ASP A 5 0.00 -11.59 13.07
N ASP A 6 0.38 -12.79 12.67
CA ASP A 6 0.30 -13.29 11.29
C ASP A 6 -1.14 -13.45 10.79
N GLN A 7 -2.15 -13.40 11.67
CA GLN A 7 -3.57 -13.43 11.35
C GLN A 7 -4.22 -12.04 11.35
N GLU A 8 -3.41 -10.98 11.37
CA GLU A 8 -3.80 -9.57 11.51
C GLU A 8 -4.56 -9.22 12.81
N ALA A 9 -4.58 -10.12 13.81
CA ALA A 9 -5.20 -9.83 15.08
C ALA A 9 -4.31 -8.91 15.91
N GLU A 10 -4.89 -7.80 16.40
CA GLU A 10 -4.17 -6.90 17.32
C GLU A 10 -3.99 -7.59 18.67
N PHE A 11 -2.73 -7.70 19.10
CA PHE A 11 -2.39 -8.26 20.41
C PHE A 11 -1.74 -7.22 21.34
N ALA A 12 -1.24 -6.11 20.80
CA ALA A 12 -0.68 -5.03 21.60
C ALA A 12 -0.76 -3.66 20.91
N LEU A 13 -0.76 -2.61 21.72
CA LEU A 13 -0.68 -1.22 21.28
C LEU A 13 0.54 -0.56 21.91
N VAL A 14 1.54 -0.24 21.10
CA VAL A 14 2.69 0.59 21.52
C VAL A 14 2.27 2.05 21.45
N ARG A 15 2.11 2.69 22.61
CA ARG A 15 1.72 4.10 22.69
C ARG A 15 2.90 5.03 22.40
N ASP A 16 4.04 4.74 23.00
CA ASP A 16 5.31 5.45 22.80
C ASP A 16 6.45 4.42 22.60
N PRO A 17 7.16 4.43 21.46
CA PRO A 17 8.31 3.56 21.21
C PRO A 17 9.43 3.69 22.26
N ALA A 18 9.52 4.82 22.97
CA ALA A 18 10.49 5.02 24.04
C ALA A 18 10.22 4.15 25.28
N GLU A 19 9.02 3.56 25.40
CA GLU A 19 8.66 2.62 26.47
C GLU A 19 9.19 1.20 26.22
N LEU A 20 9.70 0.91 25.02
CA LEU A 20 10.32 -0.37 24.67
C LEU A 20 11.79 -0.39 25.10
N ASP A 21 12.29 -1.58 25.43
CA ASP A 21 13.74 -1.77 25.56
C ASP A 21 14.44 -1.53 24.21
N VAL A 22 15.76 -1.33 24.28
CA VAL A 22 16.55 -0.92 23.11
C VAL A 22 16.45 -1.92 21.95
N ALA A 23 16.41 -3.24 22.23
CA ALA A 23 16.35 -4.25 21.18
C ALA A 23 14.97 -4.27 20.52
N SER A 24 13.89 -4.22 21.32
CA SER A 24 12.53 -4.15 20.80
C SER A 24 12.23 -2.84 20.07
N ARG A 25 12.75 -1.71 20.55
CA ARG A 25 12.64 -0.42 19.86
C ARG A 25 13.34 -0.46 18.51
N HIS A 26 14.56 -1.00 18.45
CA HIS A 26 15.30 -1.13 17.19
C HIS A 26 14.57 -2.02 16.19
N ALA A 27 14.03 -3.16 16.64
CA ALA A 27 13.23 -4.04 15.79
C ALA A 27 11.94 -3.36 15.30
N LEU A 28 11.28 -2.56 16.14
CA LEU A 28 10.13 -1.75 15.74
C LEU A 28 10.51 -0.68 14.72
N GLU A 29 11.63 0.03 14.93
CA GLU A 29 12.15 1.05 14.01
C GLU A 29 12.55 0.43 12.66
N GLU A 30 13.20 -0.73 12.64
CA GLU A 30 13.50 -1.49 11.43
C GLU A 30 12.24 -1.97 10.72
N ALA A 31 11.26 -2.50 11.46
CA ALA A 31 9.97 -2.90 10.91
C ALA A 31 9.18 -1.71 10.37
N MET A 32 9.28 -0.53 11.01
CA MET A 32 8.69 0.72 10.52
C MET A 32 9.40 1.26 9.29
N ALA A 33 10.73 1.13 9.22
CA ALA A 33 11.51 1.50 8.04
C ALA A 33 11.21 0.55 6.87
N ALA A 34 11.04 -0.75 7.15
CA ALA A 34 10.62 -1.76 6.18
C ALA A 34 9.16 -1.54 5.72
N ALA A 35 8.26 -1.21 6.65
CA ALA A 35 6.88 -0.78 6.34
C ALA A 35 6.80 0.65 5.78
N GLY A 36 7.92 1.36 5.72
CA GLY A 36 8.03 2.80 5.54
C GLY A 36 8.20 3.27 4.10
N PHE A 37 8.21 2.37 3.12
CA PHE A 37 8.25 2.77 1.72
C PHE A 37 6.87 2.61 1.09
N VAL A 38 6.12 3.71 1.16
CA VAL A 38 4.95 3.88 0.33
C VAL A 38 5.42 4.47 -1.00
N PHE A 39 5.24 3.73 -2.09
CA PHE A 39 5.46 4.25 -3.42
C PHE A 39 4.30 5.16 -3.80
N GLU A 40 4.59 6.46 -3.94
CA GLU A 40 3.59 7.41 -4.44
C GLU A 40 3.43 7.22 -5.95
N VAL A 41 2.25 6.75 -6.34
CA VAL A 41 1.86 6.49 -7.73
C VAL A 41 1.39 7.79 -8.37
N THR A 42 2.07 8.18 -9.44
CA THR A 42 1.77 9.39 -10.21
C THR A 42 1.01 9.09 -11.51
N GLN A 43 1.07 7.84 -11.98
CA GLN A 43 0.34 7.38 -13.16
C GLN A 43 0.09 5.88 -13.10
N VAL A 44 -1.09 5.43 -13.55
CA VAL A 44 -1.40 4.01 -13.75
C VAL A 44 -1.41 3.73 -15.25
N THR A 45 -0.48 2.88 -15.70
CA THR A 45 -0.29 2.62 -17.14
C THR A 45 -0.99 1.36 -17.60
N ALA A 46 -1.07 0.33 -16.74
CA ALA A 46 -1.83 -0.89 -17.02
C ALA A 46 -2.30 -1.58 -15.74
N ILE A 47 -3.45 -2.24 -15.85
CA ILE A 47 -3.97 -3.21 -14.87
C ILE A 47 -4.47 -4.40 -15.67
N GLU A 48 -3.85 -5.56 -15.47
CA GLU A 48 -4.17 -6.80 -16.18
C GLU A 48 -4.59 -7.85 -15.15
N GLU A 49 -5.79 -8.42 -15.32
CA GLU A 49 -6.27 -9.50 -14.47
C GLU A 49 -5.84 -10.85 -15.05
N GLU A 50 -5.25 -11.69 -14.21
CA GLU A 50 -5.00 -13.11 -14.47
C GLU A 50 -5.71 -13.95 -13.38
N VAL A 51 -5.62 -15.27 -13.48
CA VAL A 51 -6.25 -16.16 -12.49
C VAL A 51 -5.72 -15.84 -11.09
N GLU A 52 -6.61 -15.40 -10.20
CA GLU A 52 -6.35 -15.05 -8.78
C GLU A 52 -5.47 -13.81 -8.51
N ILE A 53 -4.86 -13.20 -9.52
CA ILE A 53 -3.99 -12.02 -9.36
C ILE A 53 -4.28 -10.89 -10.35
N ARG A 54 -3.86 -9.68 -9.97
CA ARG A 54 -3.86 -8.46 -10.77
C ARG A 54 -2.44 -7.96 -10.94
N HIS A 55 -2.02 -7.72 -12.16
CA HIS A 55 -0.74 -7.15 -12.52
C HIS A 55 -0.89 -5.65 -12.75
N TRP A 56 -0.15 -4.86 -11.98
CA TRP A 56 -0.12 -3.42 -12.06
C TRP A 56 1.16 -2.96 -12.74
N ARG A 57 1.05 -1.96 -13.62
CA ARG A 57 2.19 -1.14 -14.08
C ARG A 57 1.88 0.31 -13.79
N VAL A 58 2.81 0.97 -13.12
CA VAL A 58 2.63 2.34 -12.62
C VAL A 58 3.91 3.15 -12.77
N GLU A 59 3.75 4.46 -12.91
CA GLU A 59 4.82 5.40 -12.61
C GLU A 59 4.71 5.83 -11.16
N THR A 60 5.86 5.88 -10.49
CA THR A 60 5.99 6.40 -9.14
C THR A 60 6.95 7.57 -9.12
N VAL A 61 6.99 8.32 -8.02
CA VAL A 61 8.01 9.36 -7.83
C VAL A 61 9.45 8.80 -7.98
N GLN A 62 9.65 7.50 -7.69
CA GLN A 62 10.95 6.81 -7.80
C GLN A 62 11.15 6.12 -9.16
N GLY A 63 10.25 6.32 -10.12
CA GLY A 63 10.27 5.72 -11.46
C GLY A 63 9.28 4.57 -11.64
N THR A 64 9.37 3.88 -12.78
CA THR A 64 8.44 2.82 -13.16
C THR A 64 8.51 1.62 -12.21
N ARG A 65 7.33 1.08 -11.87
CA ARG A 65 7.17 -0.12 -11.04
C ARG A 65 6.13 -1.07 -11.65
N SER A 66 6.35 -2.35 -11.42
CA SER A 66 5.38 -3.41 -11.67
C SER A 66 5.19 -4.21 -10.39
N PHE A 67 3.94 -4.49 -10.02
CA PHE A 67 3.63 -5.25 -8.80
C PHE A 67 2.34 -6.06 -8.99
N GLN A 68 2.09 -6.97 -8.05
CA GLN A 68 0.96 -7.89 -8.09
C GLN A 68 0.09 -7.75 -6.84
N THR A 69 -1.23 -7.72 -7.03
CA THR A 69 -2.21 -7.82 -5.94
C THR A 69 -3.06 -9.08 -6.14
N ARG A 70 -3.62 -9.65 -5.08
CA ARG A 70 -4.67 -10.68 -5.23
C ARG A 70 -5.93 -10.08 -5.85
N LEU A 71 -6.77 -10.88 -6.53
CA LEU A 71 -8.04 -10.39 -7.09
C LEU A 71 -9.03 -9.91 -6.01
N ASP A 72 -9.02 -10.53 -4.84
CA ASP A 72 -9.88 -10.14 -3.70
C ASP A 72 -9.30 -8.99 -2.88
N ALA A 73 -8.05 -8.59 -3.12
CA ALA A 73 -7.40 -7.45 -2.48
C ALA A 73 -7.79 -6.14 -3.19
N TRP A 74 -8.94 -5.58 -2.80
CA TRP A 74 -9.41 -4.28 -3.30
C TRP A 74 -8.58 -3.11 -2.75
N PRO A 75 -8.34 -2.04 -3.54
CA PRO A 75 -7.75 -0.82 -3.03
C PRO A 75 -8.53 -0.25 -1.85
N ARG A 76 -7.82 0.18 -0.80
CA ARG A 76 -8.43 0.78 0.39
C ARG A 76 -8.56 2.29 0.20
N LEU A 77 -9.77 2.83 0.33
CA LEU A 77 -9.97 4.28 0.40
C LEU A 77 -9.42 4.86 1.71
N LEU A 78 -8.72 5.98 1.61
CA LEU A 78 -8.19 6.72 2.75
C LEU A 78 -9.13 7.90 3.12
N PRO A 79 -9.11 8.39 4.38
CA PRO A 79 -10.00 9.45 4.87
C PRO A 79 -9.97 10.78 4.09
N HIS A 80 -9.01 10.98 3.18
CA HIS A 80 -8.85 12.18 2.36
C HIS A 80 -9.04 11.93 0.86
N GLY A 81 -9.55 10.76 0.45
CA GLY A 81 -9.87 10.45 -0.94
C GLY A 81 -8.76 9.76 -1.75
N GLY A 82 -7.63 9.44 -1.12
CA GLY A 82 -6.57 8.63 -1.72
C GLY A 82 -6.88 7.13 -1.71
N LEU A 83 -6.14 6.36 -2.52
CA LEU A 83 -6.20 4.90 -2.55
C LEU A 83 -4.87 4.31 -2.07
N LEU A 84 -4.97 3.28 -1.23
CA LEU A 84 -3.82 2.48 -0.82
C LEU A 84 -3.96 1.05 -1.37
N LEU A 85 -2.92 0.59 -2.04
CA LEU A 85 -2.77 -0.77 -2.51
C LEU A 85 -1.64 -1.44 -1.73
N ARG A 86 -1.81 -2.73 -1.46
CA ARG A 86 -0.79 -3.59 -0.89
C ARG A 86 -0.52 -4.72 -1.85
N ASP A 87 0.72 -4.90 -2.23
CA ASP A 87 1.10 -6.00 -3.12
C ASP A 87 1.23 -7.34 -2.34
N VAL A 88 1.51 -8.42 -3.07
CA VAL A 88 1.69 -9.77 -2.48
C VAL A 88 2.96 -9.90 -1.61
N ALA A 89 3.94 -9.01 -1.78
CA ALA A 89 5.16 -8.96 -0.96
C ALA A 89 5.01 -8.08 0.29
N GLY A 90 3.93 -7.31 0.37
CA GLY A 90 3.61 -6.41 1.48
C GLY A 90 3.95 -4.94 1.22
N ASP A 91 4.50 -4.60 0.06
CA ASP A 91 4.83 -3.23 -0.35
C ASP A 91 3.56 -2.41 -0.54
N LEU A 92 3.65 -1.11 -0.21
CA LEU A 92 2.52 -0.19 -0.25
C LEU A 92 2.64 0.78 -1.43
N TYR A 93 1.55 0.94 -2.15
CA TYR A 93 1.42 1.90 -3.24
C TYR A 93 0.27 2.85 -2.94
N HIS A 94 0.53 4.14 -3.03
CA HIS A 94 -0.44 5.18 -2.68
C HIS A 94 -0.73 6.08 -3.87
N VAL A 95 -2.01 6.16 -4.23
CA VAL A 95 -2.54 7.17 -5.14
C VAL A 95 -3.14 8.28 -4.29
N ALA A 96 -2.44 9.42 -4.17
CA ALA A 96 -2.84 10.49 -3.25
C ALA A 96 -4.17 11.15 -3.62
N ASP A 97 -4.34 11.46 -4.91
CA ASP A 97 -5.57 12.04 -5.46
C ASP A 97 -5.90 11.34 -6.80
N PRO A 98 -6.78 10.32 -6.79
CA PRO A 98 -7.21 9.65 -8.01
C PRO A 98 -7.86 10.58 -9.03
N ALA A 99 -8.51 11.67 -8.60
CA ALA A 99 -9.20 12.59 -9.48
C ALA A 99 -8.24 13.50 -10.27
N ALA A 100 -7.05 13.75 -9.73
CA ALA A 100 -5.98 14.53 -10.35
C ALA A 100 -5.15 13.74 -11.39
N LEU A 101 -5.26 12.41 -11.42
CA LEU A 101 -4.56 11.60 -12.41
C LEU A 101 -5.05 11.87 -13.84
N ASP A 102 -4.23 11.46 -14.81
CA ASP A 102 -4.60 11.54 -16.22
C ASP A 102 -5.87 10.71 -16.54
N LYS A 103 -6.43 10.94 -17.72
CA LYS A 103 -7.67 10.27 -18.15
C LYS A 103 -7.52 8.74 -18.22
N GLN A 104 -6.35 8.24 -18.63
CA GLN A 104 -6.11 6.81 -18.76
C GLN A 104 -6.11 6.14 -17.39
N SER A 105 -5.33 6.69 -16.46
CA SER A 105 -5.21 6.20 -15.09
C SER A 105 -6.57 6.18 -14.40
N ARG A 106 -7.36 7.26 -14.54
CA ARG A 106 -8.73 7.31 -13.99
C ARG A 106 -9.65 6.26 -14.59
N THR A 107 -9.54 6.02 -15.90
CA THR A 107 -10.32 4.96 -16.57
C THR A 107 -9.98 3.58 -16.01
N LEU A 108 -8.69 3.30 -15.83
CA LEU A 108 -8.22 2.02 -15.26
C LEU A 108 -8.65 1.88 -13.79
N LEU A 109 -8.59 2.96 -13.02
CA LEU A 109 -8.95 2.94 -11.61
C LEU A 109 -10.45 2.94 -11.34
N TRP A 110 -11.30 3.31 -12.31
CA TRP A 110 -12.75 3.41 -12.13
C TRP A 110 -13.31 2.12 -11.52
N ALA A 111 -12.90 0.95 -12.01
CA ALA A 111 -13.39 -0.34 -11.52
C ALA A 111 -13.25 -0.54 -10.00
N PHE A 112 -12.43 0.25 -9.30
CA PHE A 112 -12.15 0.14 -7.87
C PHE A 112 -12.70 1.27 -6.99
N VAL A 113 -13.38 2.27 -7.57
CA VAL A 113 -13.84 3.47 -6.85
C VAL A 113 -15.37 3.65 -6.84
N ASP A 114 -16.12 2.61 -7.20
CA ASP A 114 -17.58 2.53 -7.05
C ASP A 114 -18.00 1.92 -5.70
#